data_AF-A0A2P6N809-F1
#
_entry.id   AF-A0A2P6N809-F1
#
_cell.length_a   1.000
_cell.length_b   1.000
_cell.length_c   1.000
_cell.angle_alpha   90.00
_cell.angle_beta   90.00
_cell.angle_gamma   90.00
#
_symmetry.space_group_name_H-M   'P 1'
#
loop_
_entity.id
_entity.type
_entity.pdbx_description
1 polymer ?
#
loop_
_entity_poly.entity_id
_entity_poly.type
_entity_poly.pdbx_seq_one_letter_code
_entity_poly.pdbx_strand_id
1 'polypeptide(L)'
;MSCVTLSSGITDLSTTIREHYEVNKTITNYTTECNEQEPTEDNGQPSSFNLGIIDFLVQLSLHILGSKDIEAPPVKSSMSELPIELDWQWILGVAETIIVEQGQKRSDEIVKELKSIEAKSVLRFRSYFSVAVRSHFSELDPSDRLTLKEPLDPSKISMIVYHIINGQGERWFHFITKHIVDKNSGKDFKDNYYEKPSQRNIVGALKELVLAASMGPKNEGLTSQMLTDIVWSIWRTLSSCLENHLQRALDAVESEGLARELLCTVEPFTRLWIDTVKTSRNGTSKAGAVTQRFRQEAETKRTALKQRVSLQGVDAKWMGFIRYDRPVEVTRKRVKEVQDSLEGKLFVHTSQ
;
A
#
# COMPACT_ATOMS: atom_id res chain seq x y z
N MET A 1 1.57 -9.98 36.84
CA MET A 1 2.36 -11.13 37.32
C MET A 1 2.20 -12.19 36.24
N SER A 2 3.17 -12.52 35.39
CA SER A 2 4.58 -12.82 35.68
C SER A 2 5.43 -12.51 34.44
N CYS A 3 6.51 -11.74 34.62
CA CYS A 3 7.50 -11.44 33.59
C CYS A 3 8.89 -11.67 34.19
N VAL A 4 9.26 -12.95 34.31
CA VAL A 4 10.60 -13.47 34.67
C VAL A 4 10.57 -14.86 34.02
N THR A 5 11.33 -15.20 32.97
CA THR A 5 12.71 -15.72 33.02
C THR A 5 13.23 -15.98 31.59
N LEU A 6 13.43 -14.95 30.75
CA LEU A 6 14.12 -15.11 29.43
C LEU A 6 15.57 -14.62 29.46
N SER A 7 15.93 -13.80 30.45
CA SER A 7 17.28 -13.24 30.58
C SER A 7 18.30 -14.25 31.10
N SER A 8 17.91 -15.27 31.88
CA SER A 8 18.87 -16.22 32.46
C SER A 8 19.39 -17.26 31.45
N GLY A 9 18.58 -17.63 30.45
CA GLY A 9 18.97 -18.63 29.44
C GLY A 9 19.97 -18.12 28.41
N ILE A 10 19.97 -16.81 28.12
CA ILE A 10 20.90 -16.21 27.14
C ILE A 10 22.29 -16.04 27.75
N THR A 11 22.38 -15.73 29.05
CA THR A 11 23.65 -15.68 29.77
C THR A 11 24.30 -17.05 29.86
N ASP A 12 23.51 -18.11 30.10
CA ASP A 12 24.02 -19.49 30.18
C ASP A 12 24.60 -19.99 28.84
N LEU A 13 23.91 -19.69 27.73
CA LEU A 13 24.37 -20.11 26.40
C LEU A 13 25.67 -19.39 25.99
N SER A 14 25.82 -18.13 26.37
CA SER A 14 27.04 -17.35 26.11
C SER A 14 28.24 -17.86 26.91
N THR A 15 28.05 -18.36 28.14
CA THR A 15 29.11 -18.96 28.94
C THR A 15 29.54 -20.31 28.39
N THR A 16 28.60 -21.16 27.97
CA THR A 16 28.92 -22.49 27.40
C THR A 16 29.68 -22.37 26.07
N ILE A 17 29.35 -21.38 25.24
CA ILE A 17 30.07 -21.13 23.98
C ILE A 17 31.50 -20.63 24.24
N ARG A 18 31.70 -19.79 25.26
CA ARG A 18 33.03 -19.28 25.63
C ARG A 18 33.91 -20.39 26.21
N GLU A 19 33.34 -21.27 27.05
CA GLU A 19 34.07 -22.42 27.61
C GLU A 19 34.49 -23.42 26.53
N HIS A 20 33.62 -23.69 25.54
CA HIS A 20 34.00 -24.54 24.41
C HIS A 20 35.11 -23.96 23.53
N TYR A 21 35.15 -22.63 23.38
CA TYR A 21 36.18 -21.97 22.57
C TYR A 21 37.58 -22.01 23.24
N GLU A 22 37.66 -21.84 24.55
CA GLU A 22 38.93 -21.91 25.31
C GLU A 22 39.48 -23.34 25.38
N VAL A 23 38.61 -24.36 25.48
CA VAL A 23 39.02 -25.77 25.42
C VAL A 23 39.63 -26.10 24.07
N ASN A 24 39.02 -25.65 22.96
CA ASN A 24 39.54 -25.89 21.62
C ASN A 24 40.91 -25.23 21.38
N LYS A 25 41.13 -24.02 21.92
CA LYS A 25 42.42 -23.32 21.81
C LYS A 25 43.55 -24.04 22.56
N THR A 26 43.23 -24.72 23.65
CA THR A 26 44.20 -25.49 24.44
C THR A 26 44.62 -26.78 23.73
N ILE A 27 43.69 -27.41 23.01
CA ILE A 27 43.96 -28.63 22.24
C ILE A 27 44.86 -28.33 21.03
N THR A 28 44.64 -27.22 20.31
CA THR A 28 45.46 -26.86 19.14
C THR A 28 46.92 -26.56 19.50
N ASN A 29 47.18 -26.02 20.70
CA ASN A 29 48.54 -25.73 21.15
C ASN A 29 49.32 -27.01 21.53
N TYR A 30 48.66 -28.03 22.06
CA TYR A 30 49.30 -29.31 22.39
C TYR A 30 49.68 -30.13 21.16
N THR A 31 48.92 -30.04 20.06
CA THR A 31 49.23 -30.77 18.82
C THR A 31 50.43 -30.22 18.06
N THR A 32 50.86 -28.99 18.36
CA THR A 32 51.99 -28.36 17.65
C THR A 32 53.34 -28.72 18.27
N GLU A 33 53.39 -29.19 19.53
CA GLU A 33 54.64 -29.49 20.24
C GLU A 33 55.13 -30.95 20.10
N CYS A 34 54.32 -31.88 19.57
CA CYS A 34 54.68 -33.32 19.53
C CYS A 34 55.32 -33.81 18.20
N ASN A 35 55.62 -32.94 17.25
CA ASN A 35 56.04 -33.33 15.89
C ASN A 35 57.56 -33.21 15.67
N GLU A 36 58.39 -33.80 16.53
CA GLU A 36 59.82 -34.03 16.26
C GLU A 36 60.29 -35.37 16.86
N GLN A 37 60.09 -36.48 16.13
CA GLN A 37 60.91 -37.70 16.27
C GLN A 37 60.76 -38.64 15.07
N GLU A 38 61.89 -39.03 14.47
CA GLU A 38 62.00 -39.91 13.29
C GLU A 38 61.74 -41.40 13.63
N PRO A 39 61.21 -42.22 12.69
CA PRO A 39 60.89 -43.61 12.94
C PRO A 39 62.06 -44.57 12.61
N THR A 40 62.14 -45.68 13.35
CA THR A 40 62.95 -46.86 13.01
C THR A 40 62.03 -48.03 12.61
N GLU A 41 62.43 -48.74 11.55
CA GLU A 41 61.69 -49.80 10.87
C GLU A 41 61.56 -51.10 11.71
N ASP A 42 60.37 -51.71 11.70
CA ASP A 42 60.25 -53.17 11.89
C ASP A 42 59.10 -53.74 11.05
N ASN A 43 59.33 -54.91 10.44
CA ASN A 43 58.48 -55.56 9.45
C ASN A 43 57.48 -56.51 10.12
N GLY A 44 56.19 -56.15 10.13
CA GLY A 44 55.10 -57.04 10.53
C GLY A 44 53.89 -56.92 9.59
N GLN A 45 53.44 -58.04 9.02
CA GLN A 45 52.31 -58.09 8.08
C GLN A 45 51.03 -57.42 8.63
N PRO A 46 50.31 -56.61 7.82
CA PRO A 46 49.15 -55.88 8.30
C PRO A 46 47.93 -56.79 8.44
N SER A 47 47.40 -56.84 9.66
CA SER A 47 46.13 -57.51 9.96
C SER A 47 44.96 -56.80 9.28
N SER A 48 44.19 -57.54 8.49
CA SER A 48 43.00 -57.08 7.75
C SER A 48 41.80 -56.68 8.64
N PHE A 49 41.99 -56.61 9.95
CA PHE A 49 40.94 -56.35 10.94
C PHE A 49 40.61 -54.85 11.10
N ASN A 50 41.54 -53.94 10.77
CA ASN A 50 41.38 -52.50 11.05
C ASN A 50 40.43 -51.76 10.09
N LEU A 51 40.36 -52.16 8.82
CA LEU A 51 39.51 -51.48 7.82
C LEU A 51 38.01 -51.62 8.12
N GLY A 52 37.57 -52.77 8.66
CA GLY A 52 36.17 -52.99 9.01
C GLY A 52 35.72 -52.16 10.22
N ILE A 53 36.62 -51.87 11.16
CA ILE A 53 36.31 -51.06 12.35
C ILE A 53 36.18 -49.59 11.95
N ILE A 54 37.06 -49.08 11.08
CA ILE A 54 36.99 -47.70 10.59
C ILE A 54 35.69 -47.48 9.79
N ASP A 55 35.36 -48.38 8.86
CA ASP A 55 34.11 -48.29 8.09
C ASP A 55 32.88 -48.39 9.00
N PHE A 56 32.91 -49.27 10.01
CA PHE A 56 31.85 -49.36 11.01
C PHE A 56 31.70 -48.06 11.82
N LEU A 57 32.81 -47.44 12.28
CA LEU A 57 32.76 -46.19 13.04
C LEU A 57 32.30 -45.00 12.20
N VAL A 58 32.68 -44.94 10.92
CA VAL A 58 32.18 -43.92 9.97
C VAL A 58 30.67 -44.12 9.74
N GLN A 59 30.22 -45.35 9.48
CA GLN A 59 28.79 -45.63 9.31
C GLN A 59 27.99 -45.39 10.59
N LEU A 60 28.54 -45.72 11.76
CA LEU A 60 27.90 -45.44 13.05
C LEU A 60 27.77 -43.92 13.28
N SER A 61 28.80 -43.16 12.93
CA SER A 61 28.78 -41.70 13.03
C SER A 61 27.75 -41.08 12.08
N LEU A 62 27.70 -41.53 10.81
CA LEU A 62 26.68 -41.12 9.84
C LEU A 62 25.25 -41.50 10.29
N HIS A 63 25.10 -42.67 10.92
CA HIS A 63 23.84 -43.16 11.45
C HIS A 63 23.35 -42.34 12.65
N ILE A 64 24.22 -42.06 13.63
CA ILE A 64 23.91 -41.23 14.81
C ILE A 64 23.56 -39.80 14.39
N LEU A 65 24.20 -39.29 13.35
CA LEU A 65 23.95 -37.94 12.80
C LEU A 65 22.69 -37.88 11.91
N GLY A 66 21.99 -38.99 11.68
CA GLY A 66 20.72 -39.03 10.94
C GLY A 66 20.83 -38.82 9.43
N SER A 67 22.05 -38.88 8.88
CA SER A 67 22.33 -38.63 7.47
C SER A 67 22.19 -39.92 6.67
N LYS A 68 20.98 -40.23 6.20
CA LYS A 68 20.73 -41.45 5.37
C LYS A 68 21.22 -41.33 3.92
N ASP A 69 21.52 -40.12 3.45
CA ASP A 69 21.75 -39.84 2.01
C ASP A 69 23.16 -39.29 1.70
N ILE A 70 24.11 -39.32 2.64
CA ILE A 70 25.49 -38.89 2.36
C ILE A 70 26.30 -40.12 1.95
N GLU A 71 26.58 -40.26 0.65
CA GLU A 71 27.56 -41.24 0.15
C GLU A 71 28.94 -40.90 0.74
N ALA A 72 29.50 -41.84 1.50
CA ALA A 72 30.85 -41.70 2.03
C ALA A 72 31.83 -41.53 0.87
N PRO A 73 32.79 -40.58 0.93
CA PRO A 73 33.76 -40.41 -0.14
C PRO A 73 34.58 -41.69 -0.32
N PRO A 74 34.94 -42.07 -1.57
CA PRO A 74 35.64 -43.31 -1.83
C PRO A 74 37.04 -43.30 -1.21
N VAL A 75 37.27 -44.20 -0.25
CA VAL A 75 38.57 -44.42 0.37
C VAL A 75 39.53 -45.00 -0.67
N LYS A 76 40.48 -44.20 -1.16
CA LYS A 76 41.53 -44.69 -2.08
C LYS A 76 42.51 -45.56 -1.30
N SER A 77 42.57 -46.84 -1.66
CA SER A 77 43.31 -47.92 -0.99
C SER A 77 44.84 -47.88 -1.16
N SER A 78 45.48 -46.71 -1.08
CA SER A 78 46.93 -46.58 -1.20
C SER A 78 47.59 -45.82 -0.04
N MET A 79 47.10 -46.03 1.19
CA MET A 79 47.76 -45.55 2.40
C MET A 79 48.42 -46.73 3.10
N SER A 80 49.71 -46.93 2.81
CA SER A 80 50.62 -47.71 3.65
C SER A 80 50.78 -46.96 4.98
N GLU A 81 50.35 -47.61 6.07
CA GLU A 81 50.69 -47.35 7.47
C GLU A 81 50.98 -45.88 7.80
N LEU A 82 49.94 -45.04 7.69
CA LEU A 82 49.96 -43.80 8.43
C LEU A 82 49.67 -44.10 9.90
N PRO A 83 50.27 -43.33 10.83
CA PRO A 83 49.99 -43.47 12.25
C PRO A 83 48.49 -43.38 12.46
N ILE A 84 47.93 -44.26 13.29
CA ILE A 84 46.50 -44.29 13.68
C ILE A 84 45.98 -42.88 14.06
N GLU A 85 46.85 -42.01 14.54
CA GLU A 85 46.60 -40.61 14.83
C GLU A 85 46.14 -39.80 13.61
N LEU A 86 46.67 -40.05 12.41
CA LEU A 86 46.28 -39.33 11.19
C LEU A 86 44.87 -39.74 10.73
N ASP A 87 44.53 -41.02 10.89
CA ASP A 87 43.18 -41.53 10.60
C ASP A 87 42.16 -40.91 11.56
N TRP A 88 42.49 -40.81 12.85
CA TRP A 88 41.63 -40.12 13.83
C TRP A 88 41.48 -38.63 13.55
N GLN A 89 42.56 -37.94 13.16
CA GLN A 89 42.49 -36.53 12.76
C GLN A 89 41.60 -36.34 11.54
N TRP A 90 41.66 -37.24 10.56
CA TRP A 90 40.78 -37.21 9.39
C TRP A 90 39.31 -37.45 9.79
N ILE A 91 39.03 -38.47 10.61
CA ILE A 91 37.67 -38.76 11.10
C ILE A 91 37.11 -37.56 11.86
N LEU A 92 37.91 -36.94 12.73
CA LEU A 92 37.50 -35.76 13.48
C LEU A 92 37.25 -34.56 12.56
N GLY A 93 38.12 -34.32 11.57
CA GLY A 93 37.92 -33.23 10.60
C GLY A 93 36.66 -33.40 9.74
N VAL A 94 36.37 -34.63 9.33
CA VAL A 94 35.11 -34.96 8.62
C VAL A 94 33.91 -34.79 9.54
N ALA A 95 33.99 -35.26 10.79
CA ALA A 95 32.92 -35.11 11.77
C ALA A 95 32.63 -33.62 12.09
N GLU A 96 33.67 -32.80 12.28
CA GLU A 96 33.54 -31.35 12.46
C GLU A 96 32.87 -30.69 11.26
N THR A 97 33.28 -31.06 10.04
CA THR A 97 32.67 -30.55 8.81
C THR A 97 31.19 -30.90 8.74
N ILE A 98 30.81 -32.15 9.04
CA ILE A 98 29.41 -32.58 9.06
C ILE A 98 28.61 -31.84 10.14
N ILE A 99 29.19 -31.64 11.33
CA ILE A 99 28.53 -30.88 12.41
C ILE A 99 28.28 -29.43 11.98
N VAL A 100 29.26 -28.78 11.35
CA VAL A 100 29.12 -27.42 10.84
C VAL A 100 28.04 -27.35 9.75
N GLU A 101 28.07 -28.26 8.78
CA GLU A 101 27.07 -28.32 7.70
C GLU A 101 25.65 -28.58 8.24
N GLN A 102 25.50 -29.50 9.20
CA GLN A 102 24.22 -29.75 9.85
C GLN A 102 23.74 -28.55 10.67
N GLY A 103 24.65 -27.87 11.37
CA GLY A 103 24.34 -26.65 12.11
C GLY A 103 23.84 -25.54 11.19
N GLN A 104 24.50 -25.37 10.04
CA GLN A 104 24.12 -24.38 9.04
C GLN A 104 22.77 -24.70 8.39
N LYS A 105 22.54 -25.97 8.03
CA LYS A 105 21.25 -26.44 7.50
C LYS A 105 20.10 -26.21 8.49
N ARG A 106 20.29 -26.54 9.77
CA ARG A 106 19.28 -26.28 10.80
C ARG A 106 19.03 -24.78 11.00
N SER A 107 20.08 -23.96 10.97
CA SER A 107 19.96 -22.51 11.04
C SER A 107 19.12 -21.98 9.87
N ASP A 108 19.37 -22.44 8.65
CA ASP A 108 18.61 -22.04 7.46
C ASP A 108 17.14 -22.47 7.53
N GLU A 109 16.87 -23.68 8.05
CA GLU A 109 15.51 -24.17 8.30
C GLU A 109 14.77 -23.29 9.32
N ILE A 110 15.41 -22.94 10.44
CA ILE A 110 14.85 -22.03 11.46
C ILE A 110 14.55 -20.66 10.85
N VAL A 111 15.47 -20.09 10.07
CA VAL A 111 15.26 -18.80 9.39
C VAL A 111 14.08 -18.89 8.42
N LYS A 112 13.93 -20.00 7.70
CA LYS A 112 12.81 -20.23 6.78
C LYS A 112 11.48 -20.35 7.54
N GLU A 113 11.45 -21.05 8.67
CA GLU A 113 10.27 -21.15 9.52
C GLU A 113 9.89 -19.80 10.13
N LEU A 114 10.85 -19.02 10.61
CA LEU A 114 10.62 -17.67 11.12
C LEU A 114 10.01 -16.76 10.04
N LYS A 115 10.56 -16.78 8.81
CA LYS A 115 9.98 -16.07 7.67
C LYS A 115 8.56 -16.53 7.35
N SER A 116 8.26 -17.83 7.47
CA SER A 116 6.91 -18.37 7.29
C SER A 116 5.94 -17.88 8.38
N ILE A 117 6.41 -17.78 9.63
CA ILE A 117 5.62 -17.29 10.76
C ILE A 117 5.38 -15.77 10.62
N GLU A 118 6.38 -15.02 10.18
CA GLU A 118 6.24 -13.59 9.85
C GLU A 118 5.21 -13.36 8.74
N ALA A 119 5.23 -14.17 7.69
CA ALA A 119 4.21 -14.13 6.64
C ALA A 119 2.80 -14.42 7.17
N LYS A 120 2.66 -15.28 8.19
CA LYS A 120 1.39 -15.50 8.89
C LYS A 120 0.98 -14.31 9.76
N SER A 121 1.90 -13.45 10.19
CA SER A 121 1.62 -12.24 10.96
C SER A 121 0.90 -11.18 10.11
N VAL A 122 1.23 -11.07 8.83
CA VAL A 122 0.56 -10.21 7.83
C VAL A 122 -0.94 -10.52 7.73
N LEU A 123 -1.33 -11.80 7.79
CA LEU A 123 -2.74 -12.20 7.78
C LEU A 123 -3.51 -11.79 9.06
N ARG A 124 -2.81 -11.60 10.19
CA ARG A 124 -3.45 -11.15 11.44
C ARG A 124 -4.05 -9.77 11.29
N PHE A 125 -3.35 -8.85 10.62
CA PHE A 125 -3.85 -7.48 10.43
C PHE A 125 -5.10 -7.42 9.54
N ARG A 126 -5.20 -8.27 8.51
CA ARG A 126 -6.44 -8.39 7.73
C ARG A 126 -7.63 -8.80 8.61
N SER A 127 -7.43 -9.77 9.51
CA SER A 127 -8.48 -10.18 10.46
C SER A 127 -8.84 -9.07 11.45
N TYR A 128 -7.84 -8.34 11.94
CA TYR A 128 -8.00 -7.17 12.81
C TYR A 128 -8.86 -6.09 12.15
N PHE A 129 -8.53 -5.69 10.92
CA PHE A 129 -9.34 -4.74 10.15
C PHE A 129 -10.76 -5.24 9.91
N SER A 130 -10.93 -6.53 9.59
CA SER A 130 -12.25 -7.10 9.35
C SER A 130 -13.16 -7.02 10.58
N VAL A 131 -12.63 -7.32 11.77
CA VAL A 131 -13.39 -7.23 13.02
C VAL A 131 -13.76 -5.78 13.32
N ALA A 132 -12.79 -4.86 13.23
CA ALA A 132 -13.02 -3.44 13.51
C ALA A 132 -14.05 -2.81 12.55
N VAL A 133 -13.94 -3.09 11.24
CA VAL A 133 -14.89 -2.60 10.23
C VAL A 133 -16.28 -3.18 10.44
N ARG A 134 -16.40 -4.47 10.79
CA ARG A 134 -17.70 -5.07 11.11
C ARG A 134 -18.33 -4.45 12.35
N SER A 135 -17.54 -4.15 13.39
CA SER A 135 -18.01 -3.42 14.58
C SER A 135 -18.57 -2.06 14.18
N HIS A 136 -17.81 -1.29 13.40
CA HIS A 136 -18.25 0.01 12.89
C HIS A 136 -19.58 -0.10 12.12
N PHE A 137 -19.70 -1.05 11.19
CA PHE A 137 -20.95 -1.29 10.45
C PHE A 137 -22.12 -1.68 11.36
N SER A 138 -21.87 -2.39 12.46
CA SER A 138 -22.91 -2.79 13.40
C SER A 138 -23.44 -1.62 14.24
N GLU A 139 -22.59 -0.62 14.50
CA GLU A 139 -22.91 0.61 15.23
C GLU A 139 -23.67 1.63 14.39
N LEU A 140 -23.64 1.50 13.05
CA LEU A 140 -24.36 2.39 12.15
C LEU A 140 -25.88 2.23 12.25
N ASP A 141 -26.57 3.36 12.09
CA ASP A 141 -28.02 3.39 11.99
C ASP A 141 -28.53 2.46 10.87
N PRO A 142 -29.66 1.75 11.07
CA PRO A 142 -30.22 0.87 10.05
C PRO A 142 -30.46 1.56 8.70
N SER A 143 -30.87 2.84 8.72
CA SER A 143 -31.07 3.65 7.51
C SER A 143 -29.78 3.89 6.74
N ASP A 144 -28.69 4.16 7.44
CA ASP A 144 -27.39 4.40 6.82
C ASP A 144 -26.79 3.10 6.27
N ARG A 145 -26.97 1.97 6.97
CA ARG A 145 -26.63 0.64 6.45
C ARG A 145 -27.36 0.30 5.15
N LEU A 146 -28.63 0.67 5.01
CA LEU A 146 -29.36 0.51 3.76
C LEU A 146 -28.81 1.42 2.67
N THR A 147 -28.47 2.66 3.01
CA THR A 147 -27.88 3.63 2.08
C THR A 147 -26.52 3.17 1.55
N LEU A 148 -25.69 2.54 2.38
CA LEU A 148 -24.39 2.00 1.98
C LEU A 148 -24.49 0.87 0.94
N LYS A 149 -25.59 0.12 0.90
CA LYS A 149 -25.78 -0.97 -0.07
C LYS A 149 -26.01 -0.47 -1.49
N GLU A 150 -26.24 0.83 -1.67
CA GLU A 150 -26.50 1.39 -3.00
C GLU A 150 -25.21 1.58 -3.79
N PRO A 151 -25.20 1.14 -5.06
CA PRO A 151 -24.03 1.27 -5.91
C PRO A 151 -23.79 2.74 -6.25
N LEU A 152 -22.51 3.12 -6.29
CA LEU A 152 -22.07 4.42 -6.78
C LEU A 152 -21.41 4.26 -8.15
N ASP A 153 -21.53 5.31 -8.97
CA ASP A 153 -20.82 5.36 -10.25
C ASP A 153 -19.30 5.41 -10.01
N PRO A 154 -18.47 4.79 -10.86
CA PRO A 154 -17.01 4.78 -10.71
C PRO A 154 -16.39 6.17 -10.57
N SER A 155 -16.96 7.18 -11.23
CA SER A 155 -16.51 8.58 -11.12
C SER A 155 -16.69 9.14 -9.69
N LYS A 156 -17.82 8.82 -9.03
CA LYS A 156 -18.10 9.22 -7.65
C LYS A 156 -17.19 8.47 -6.67
N ILE A 157 -16.98 7.17 -6.90
CA ILE A 157 -16.05 6.36 -6.11
C ILE A 157 -14.64 6.95 -6.18
N SER A 158 -14.17 7.27 -7.39
CA SER A 158 -12.87 7.92 -7.60
C SER A 158 -12.74 9.24 -6.83
N MET A 159 -13.80 10.06 -6.83
CA MET A 159 -13.84 11.30 -6.05
C MET A 159 -13.76 11.06 -4.53
N ILE A 160 -14.52 10.09 -4.00
CA ILE A 160 -14.45 9.71 -2.57
C ILE A 160 -13.03 9.28 -2.22
N VAL A 161 -12.44 8.38 -3.00
CA VAL A 161 -11.07 7.88 -2.78
C VAL A 161 -10.08 9.05 -2.79
N TYR A 162 -10.15 9.94 -3.79
CA TYR A 162 -9.28 11.10 -3.88
C TYR A 162 -9.39 11.98 -2.63
N HIS A 163 -10.61 12.28 -2.17
CA HIS A 163 -10.83 13.09 -0.97
C HIS A 163 -10.31 12.43 0.30
N ILE A 164 -10.54 11.12 0.47
CA ILE A 164 -10.06 10.39 1.64
C ILE A 164 -8.53 10.31 1.64
N ILE A 165 -7.91 9.91 0.54
CA ILE A 165 -6.45 9.76 0.48
C ILE A 165 -5.76 11.10 0.69
N ASN A 166 -6.25 12.19 0.10
CA ASN A 166 -5.64 13.50 0.31
C ASN A 166 -5.91 14.03 1.74
N GLY A 167 -7.12 13.86 2.26
CA GLY A 167 -7.49 14.35 3.59
C GLY A 167 -6.81 13.59 4.73
N GLN A 168 -6.68 12.26 4.60
CA GLN A 168 -6.04 11.42 5.61
C GLN A 168 -4.54 11.22 5.35
N GLY A 169 -4.08 11.42 4.11
CA GLY A 169 -2.68 11.23 3.72
C GLY A 169 -1.72 12.12 4.51
N GLU A 170 -2.09 13.37 4.78
CA GLU A 170 -1.28 14.24 5.63
C GLU A 170 -1.20 13.72 7.07
N ARG A 171 -2.32 13.23 7.61
CA ARG A 171 -2.37 12.67 8.96
C ARG A 171 -1.49 11.42 9.09
N TRP A 172 -1.56 10.49 8.13
CA TRP A 172 -0.68 9.31 8.11
C TRP A 172 0.78 9.70 7.98
N PHE A 173 1.10 10.68 7.14
CA PHE A 173 2.47 11.18 6.99
C PHE A 173 3.03 11.71 8.32
N HIS A 174 2.25 12.51 9.05
CA HIS A 174 2.65 13.01 10.36
C HIS A 174 2.84 11.89 11.37
N PHE A 175 1.95 10.89 11.38
CA PHE A 175 2.09 9.72 12.25
C PHE A 175 3.41 8.98 11.94
N ILE A 176 3.65 8.66 10.67
CA ILE A 176 4.82 7.92 10.20
C ILE A 176 6.11 8.67 10.55
N THR A 177 6.19 9.96 10.24
CA THR A 177 7.40 10.76 10.47
C THR A 177 7.67 11.03 11.95
N LYS A 178 6.64 10.98 12.80
CA LYS A 178 6.78 11.18 14.24
C LYS A 178 7.15 9.90 14.98
N HIS A 179 6.65 8.76 14.54
CA HIS A 179 6.69 7.51 15.31
C HIS A 179 7.52 6.40 14.69
N ILE A 180 7.82 6.46 13.38
CA ILE A 180 8.48 5.37 12.65
C ILE A 180 9.78 5.83 11.99
N VAL A 181 9.74 6.97 11.28
CA VAL A 181 10.90 7.47 10.52
C VAL A 181 11.74 8.41 11.37
N ASP A 182 13.06 8.18 11.38
CA ASP A 182 14.00 9.06 12.07
C ASP A 182 14.01 10.47 11.48
N LYS A 183 14.29 11.48 12.33
CA LYS A 183 14.32 12.89 11.93
C LYS A 183 15.26 13.18 10.76
N ASN A 184 16.34 12.39 10.63
CA ASN A 184 17.36 12.58 9.59
C ASN A 184 16.94 12.01 8.23
N SER A 185 16.12 10.95 8.19
CA SER A 185 15.64 10.30 6.96
C SER A 185 14.23 10.74 6.54
N GLY A 186 13.57 11.57 7.36
CA GLY A 186 12.21 12.06 7.10
C GLY A 186 12.09 12.93 5.85
N LYS A 187 13.16 13.62 5.43
CA LYS A 187 13.14 14.46 4.22
C LYS A 187 13.03 13.61 2.94
N ASP A 188 13.82 12.55 2.86
CA ASP A 188 13.82 11.65 1.71
C ASP A 188 12.48 10.90 1.61
N PHE A 189 11.91 10.50 2.75
CA PHE A 189 10.58 9.90 2.78
C PHE A 189 9.51 10.88 2.30
N LYS A 190 9.57 12.15 2.76
CA LYS A 190 8.65 13.22 2.34
C LYS A 190 8.65 13.41 0.83
N ASP A 191 9.82 13.41 0.22
CA ASP A 191 9.97 13.62 -1.22
C ASP A 191 9.36 12.49 -2.06
N ASN A 192 9.28 11.27 -1.50
CA ASN A 192 8.64 10.11 -2.13
C ASN A 192 7.16 9.94 -1.77
N TYR A 193 6.71 10.57 -0.68
CA TYR A 193 5.35 10.42 -0.18
C TYR A 193 4.32 11.19 -1.03
N TYR A 194 4.56 12.48 -1.24
CA TYR A 194 3.60 13.39 -1.87
C TYR A 194 3.54 13.24 -3.40
N GLU A 195 2.40 13.65 -3.97
CA GLU A 195 2.17 13.52 -5.40
C GLU A 195 3.05 14.45 -6.24
N LYS A 196 3.84 13.85 -7.15
CA LYS A 196 4.65 14.56 -8.15
C LYS A 196 4.13 14.23 -9.56
N PRO A 197 3.98 15.21 -10.47
CA PRO A 197 3.34 15.02 -11.78
C PRO A 197 3.97 13.95 -12.69
N SER A 198 5.23 13.61 -12.46
CA SER A 198 6.03 12.75 -13.34
C SER A 198 6.52 11.45 -12.69
N GLN A 199 6.19 11.20 -11.43
CA GLN A 199 6.70 10.05 -10.68
C GLN A 199 5.59 9.36 -9.89
N ARG A 200 5.59 8.02 -9.94
CA ARG A 200 4.70 7.19 -9.13
C ARG A 200 5.17 7.23 -7.68
N ASN A 201 4.49 8.04 -6.89
CA ASN A 201 4.72 8.28 -5.47
C ASN A 201 3.77 7.45 -4.61
N ILE A 202 3.99 7.46 -3.30
CA ILE A 202 3.21 6.65 -2.35
C ILE A 202 1.72 7.04 -2.40
N VAL A 203 1.39 8.33 -2.38
CA VAL A 203 0.00 8.82 -2.44
C VAL A 203 -0.70 8.40 -3.74
N GLY A 204 -0.02 8.48 -4.88
CA GLY A 204 -0.53 8.03 -6.18
C GLY A 204 -0.81 6.52 -6.19
N ALA A 205 0.13 5.71 -5.68
CA ALA A 205 -0.06 4.27 -5.55
C ALA A 205 -1.24 3.92 -4.62
N LEU A 206 -1.40 4.66 -3.52
CA LEU A 206 -2.53 4.51 -2.61
C LEU A 206 -3.86 4.80 -3.30
N LYS A 207 -3.97 5.89 -4.08
CA LYS A 207 -5.18 6.21 -4.85
C LYS A 207 -5.55 5.10 -5.82
N GLU A 208 -4.59 4.59 -6.56
CA GLU A 208 -4.82 3.51 -7.54
C GLU A 208 -5.30 2.22 -6.86
N LEU A 209 -4.61 1.78 -5.80
CA LEU A 209 -4.94 0.55 -5.11
C LEU A 209 -6.26 0.64 -4.35
N VAL A 210 -6.52 1.77 -3.69
CA VAL A 210 -7.79 1.99 -3.00
C VAL A 210 -8.94 2.12 -3.99
N LEU A 211 -8.74 2.77 -5.13
CA LEU A 211 -9.75 2.81 -6.20
C LEU A 211 -10.06 1.39 -6.68
N ALA A 212 -9.04 0.56 -6.97
CA ALA A 212 -9.23 -0.81 -7.37
C ALA A 212 -10.01 -1.63 -6.31
N ALA A 213 -9.66 -1.49 -5.03
CA ALA A 213 -10.36 -2.15 -3.93
C ALA A 213 -11.82 -1.65 -3.75
N SER A 214 -12.07 -0.38 -4.07
CA SER A 214 -13.39 0.26 -3.94
C SER A 214 -14.36 -0.08 -5.07
N MET A 215 -13.87 -0.63 -6.20
CA MET A 215 -14.70 -0.90 -7.37
C MET A 215 -15.54 -2.18 -7.24
N GLY A 216 -15.19 -3.09 -6.32
CA GLY A 216 -16.01 -4.23 -5.90
C GLY A 216 -16.63 -5.11 -7.00
N PRO A 217 -17.54 -6.02 -6.64
CA PRO A 217 -18.43 -6.68 -7.59
C PRO A 217 -19.41 -5.67 -8.22
N LYS A 218 -19.77 -5.89 -9.48
CA LYS A 218 -20.70 -5.00 -10.19
C LYS A 218 -22.05 -4.95 -9.45
N ASN A 219 -22.57 -3.74 -9.24
CA ASN A 219 -23.86 -3.42 -8.59
C ASN A 219 -23.92 -3.58 -7.07
N GLU A 220 -22.79 -3.75 -6.38
CA GLU A 220 -22.74 -3.68 -4.93
C GLU A 220 -22.36 -2.26 -4.47
N GLY A 221 -22.98 -1.79 -3.37
CA GLY A 221 -22.53 -0.61 -2.64
C GLY A 221 -21.34 -0.90 -1.73
N LEU A 222 -21.05 -0.02 -0.78
CA LEU A 222 -19.94 -0.21 0.16
C LEU A 222 -20.27 -1.32 1.16
N THR A 223 -19.65 -2.48 0.98
CA THR A 223 -19.73 -3.59 1.94
C THR A 223 -18.63 -3.48 2.99
N SER A 224 -18.84 -4.12 4.15
CA SER A 224 -17.79 -4.23 5.18
C SER A 224 -16.54 -4.94 4.66
N GLN A 225 -16.71 -5.88 3.72
CA GLN A 225 -15.59 -6.58 3.09
C GLN A 225 -14.78 -5.63 2.20
N MET A 226 -15.44 -4.84 1.35
CA MET A 226 -14.77 -3.83 0.52
C MET A 226 -14.01 -2.81 1.38
N LEU A 227 -14.63 -2.31 2.45
CA LEU A 227 -13.94 -1.37 3.33
C LEU A 227 -12.75 -2.00 4.07
N THR A 228 -12.86 -3.28 4.43
CA THR A 228 -11.72 -4.05 4.97
C THR A 228 -10.60 -4.13 3.93
N ASP A 229 -10.92 -4.44 2.67
CA ASP A 229 -9.94 -4.56 1.58
C ASP A 229 -9.28 -3.22 1.25
N ILE A 230 -10.02 -2.11 1.37
CA ILE A 230 -9.49 -0.75 1.24
C ILE A 230 -8.44 -0.46 2.32
N VAL A 231 -8.81 -0.59 3.60
CA VAL A 231 -7.90 -0.29 4.73
C VAL A 231 -6.69 -1.23 4.70
N TRP A 232 -6.91 -2.50 4.38
CA TRP A 232 -5.86 -3.49 4.18
C TRP A 232 -4.88 -3.10 3.08
N SER A 233 -5.38 -2.63 1.93
CA SER A 233 -4.55 -2.21 0.81
C SER A 233 -3.71 -0.98 1.16
N ILE A 234 -4.26 -0.03 1.92
CA ILE A 234 -3.52 1.12 2.44
C ILE A 234 -2.40 0.65 3.36
N TRP A 235 -2.72 -0.20 4.35
CA TRP A 235 -1.75 -0.71 5.31
C TRP A 235 -0.62 -1.46 4.62
N ARG A 236 -0.93 -2.36 3.69
CA ARG A 236 0.06 -3.15 2.95
C ARG A 236 0.99 -2.27 2.12
N THR A 237 0.42 -1.25 1.46
CA THR A 237 1.20 -0.32 0.64
C THR A 237 2.14 0.51 1.49
N LEU A 238 1.62 1.12 2.57
CA LEU A 238 2.44 1.91 3.48
C LEU A 238 3.52 1.07 4.15
N SER A 239 3.17 -0.13 4.63
CA SER A 239 4.13 -1.03 5.28
C SER A 239 5.26 -1.40 4.31
N SER A 240 4.94 -1.82 3.08
CA SER A 240 5.96 -2.15 2.08
C SER A 240 6.83 -0.93 1.71
N CYS A 241 6.23 0.26 1.57
CA CYS A 241 6.99 1.49 1.34
C CYS A 241 7.92 1.83 2.51
N LEU A 242 7.47 1.63 3.75
CA LEU A 242 8.27 1.88 4.94
C LEU A 242 9.42 0.88 5.08
N GLU A 243 9.16 -0.40 4.84
CA GLU A 243 10.20 -1.43 4.90
C GLU A 243 11.31 -1.17 3.88
N ASN A 244 10.93 -0.76 2.66
CA ASN A 244 11.88 -0.35 1.63
C ASN A 244 12.65 0.93 2.01
N HIS A 245 11.99 1.89 2.67
CA HIS A 245 12.65 3.14 3.09
C HIS A 245 13.62 2.91 4.26
N LEU A 246 13.22 2.09 5.24
CA LEU A 246 13.98 1.79 6.45
C LEU A 246 15.04 0.71 6.24
N GLN A 247 14.95 -0.05 5.13
CA GLN A 247 15.79 -1.23 4.86
C GLN A 247 15.71 -2.29 5.97
N ARG A 248 14.54 -2.38 6.63
CA ARG A 248 14.21 -3.37 7.66
C ARG A 248 12.70 -3.60 7.72
N ALA A 249 12.29 -4.73 8.30
CA ALA A 249 10.89 -4.95 8.65
C ALA A 249 10.40 -3.92 9.68
N LEU A 250 9.10 -3.58 9.63
CA LEU A 250 8.46 -2.84 10.71
C LEU A 250 8.38 -3.71 11.96
N ASP A 251 8.66 -3.13 13.11
CA ASP A 251 8.48 -3.84 14.36
C ASP A 251 6.98 -4.03 14.67
N ALA A 252 6.68 -4.85 15.68
CA ALA A 252 5.29 -5.14 16.04
C ALA A 252 4.51 -3.91 16.54
N VAL A 253 5.19 -2.98 17.23
CA VAL A 253 4.58 -1.78 17.82
C VAL A 253 4.29 -0.74 16.75
N GLU A 254 5.23 -0.53 15.83
CA GLU A 254 5.10 0.31 14.63
C GLU A 254 3.98 -0.20 13.73
N SER A 255 3.95 -1.51 13.47
CA SER A 255 2.93 -2.16 12.64
C SER A 255 1.53 -2.01 13.24
N GLU A 256 1.39 -2.23 14.56
CA GLU A 256 0.13 -2.09 15.27
C GLU A 256 -0.30 -0.61 15.36
N GLY A 257 0.64 0.29 15.64
CA GLY A 257 0.41 1.74 15.65
C GLY A 257 -0.11 2.24 14.31
N LEU A 258 0.53 1.83 13.22
CA LEU A 258 0.10 2.15 11.86
C LEU A 258 -1.29 1.58 11.58
N ALA A 259 -1.56 0.33 11.95
CA ALA A 259 -2.87 -0.29 11.75
C ALA A 259 -3.99 0.46 12.51
N ARG A 260 -3.74 0.88 13.76
CA ARG A 260 -4.70 1.68 14.54
C ARG A 260 -4.96 3.04 13.89
N GLU A 261 -3.92 3.70 13.42
CA GLU A 261 -4.05 5.00 12.77
C GLU A 261 -4.87 4.90 11.46
N LEU A 262 -4.67 3.83 10.69
CA LEU A 262 -5.43 3.59 9.47
C LEU A 262 -6.90 3.23 9.72
N LEU A 263 -7.26 2.69 10.88
CA LEU A 263 -8.67 2.48 11.22
C LEU A 263 -9.46 3.77 11.33
N CYS A 264 -8.83 4.92 11.61
CA CYS A 264 -9.49 6.22 11.61
C CYS A 264 -10.02 6.65 10.23
N THR A 265 -9.72 5.89 9.17
CA THR A 265 -10.20 6.14 7.81
C THR A 265 -11.58 5.55 7.54
N VAL A 266 -12.00 4.57 8.35
CA VAL A 266 -13.25 3.81 8.21
C VAL A 266 -14.47 4.74 8.27
N GLU A 267 -14.54 5.58 9.30
CA GLU A 267 -15.66 6.50 9.50
C GLU A 267 -15.74 7.57 8.39
N PRO A 268 -14.67 8.33 8.07
CA PRO A 268 -14.69 9.28 6.96
C PRO A 268 -15.11 8.66 5.63
N PHE A 269 -14.64 7.45 5.32
CA PHE A 269 -14.98 6.75 4.08
C PHE A 269 -16.47 6.41 4.04
N THR A 270 -16.99 5.85 5.13
CA THR A 270 -18.40 5.46 5.28
C THR A 270 -19.31 6.68 5.18
N ARG A 271 -18.97 7.77 5.88
CA ARG A 271 -19.72 9.02 5.85
C ARG A 271 -19.75 9.65 4.46
N LEU A 272 -18.60 9.80 3.81
CA LEU A 272 -18.55 10.37 2.45
C LEU A 272 -19.33 9.51 1.45
N TRP A 273 -19.31 8.19 1.60
CA TRP A 273 -20.13 7.30 0.78
C TRP A 273 -21.63 7.57 0.96
N ILE A 274 -22.10 7.60 2.21
CA ILE A 274 -23.50 7.89 2.55
C ILE A 274 -23.93 9.25 2.00
N ASP A 275 -23.12 10.29 2.22
CA ASP A 275 -23.40 11.65 1.76
C ASP A 275 -23.47 11.71 0.23
N THR A 276 -22.59 10.98 -0.45
CA THR A 276 -22.55 10.90 -1.92
C THR A 276 -23.77 10.18 -2.46
N VAL A 277 -24.21 9.09 -1.84
CA VAL A 277 -25.45 8.38 -2.21
C VAL A 277 -26.66 9.29 -2.01
N LYS A 278 -26.79 9.92 -0.84
CA LYS A 278 -27.89 10.85 -0.53
C LYS A 278 -27.94 12.01 -1.52
N THR A 279 -26.77 12.58 -1.86
CA THR A 279 -26.65 13.65 -2.85
C THR A 279 -27.01 13.18 -4.25
N SER A 280 -26.61 11.97 -4.63
CA SER A 280 -26.96 11.34 -5.91
C SER A 280 -28.47 11.11 -6.05
N ARG A 281 -29.16 10.66 -4.99
CA ARG A 281 -30.62 10.53 -4.97
C ARG A 281 -31.33 11.88 -5.07
N ASN A 282 -30.84 12.88 -4.35
CA ASN A 282 -31.40 14.24 -4.43
C ASN A 282 -31.18 14.88 -5.80
N GLY A 283 -30.04 14.59 -6.43
CA GLY A 283 -29.74 15.04 -7.79
C GLY A 283 -30.65 14.39 -8.82
N THR A 284 -30.88 13.09 -8.72
CA THR A 284 -31.80 12.35 -9.61
C THR A 284 -33.25 12.75 -9.40
N SER A 285 -33.71 12.98 -8.17
CA SER A 285 -35.08 13.47 -7.92
C SER A 285 -35.31 14.90 -8.42
N LYS A 286 -34.26 15.72 -8.49
CA LYS A 286 -34.29 17.07 -9.08
C LYS A 286 -33.91 17.11 -10.56
N ALA A 287 -33.54 15.98 -11.16
CA ALA A 287 -33.20 15.91 -12.57
C ALA A 287 -34.45 16.25 -13.40
N GLY A 288 -34.31 17.19 -14.33
CA GLY A 288 -35.43 17.71 -15.11
C GLY A 288 -36.20 18.86 -14.45
N ALA A 289 -36.05 19.12 -13.14
CA ALA A 289 -36.71 20.27 -12.49
C ALA A 289 -36.23 21.61 -13.06
N VAL A 290 -34.94 21.72 -13.38
CA VAL A 290 -34.36 22.90 -14.04
C VAL A 290 -34.89 23.05 -15.47
N THR A 291 -34.92 21.97 -16.24
CA THR A 291 -35.48 21.96 -17.60
C THR A 291 -36.98 22.29 -17.60
N GLN A 292 -37.72 21.80 -16.61
CA GLN A 292 -39.14 22.05 -16.44
C GLN A 292 -39.41 23.50 -16.02
N ARG A 293 -38.58 24.06 -15.12
CA ARG A 293 -38.60 25.50 -14.79
C ARG A 293 -38.32 26.35 -16.02
N PHE A 294 -37.31 26.02 -16.83
CA PHE A 294 -37.04 26.75 -18.07
C PHE A 294 -38.18 26.63 -19.08
N ARG A 295 -38.84 25.47 -19.20
CA ARG A 295 -40.03 25.31 -20.04
C ARG A 295 -41.21 26.15 -19.55
N GLN A 296 -41.49 26.14 -18.25
CA GLN A 296 -42.53 26.97 -17.64
C GLN A 296 -42.24 28.46 -17.78
N GLU A 297 -40.98 28.88 -17.63
CA GLU A 297 -40.56 30.26 -17.83
C GLU A 297 -40.68 30.68 -19.31
N ALA A 298 -40.36 29.78 -20.25
CA ALA A 298 -40.57 30.03 -21.67
C ALA A 298 -42.06 30.13 -22.02
N GLU A 299 -42.92 29.28 -21.45
CA GLU A 299 -44.38 29.32 -21.65
C GLU A 299 -45.02 30.57 -21.04
N THR A 300 -44.62 30.97 -19.84
CA THR A 300 -45.06 32.23 -19.21
C THR A 300 -44.62 33.45 -20.01
N LYS A 301 -43.38 33.48 -20.51
CA LYS A 301 -42.94 34.54 -21.44
C LYS A 301 -43.74 34.53 -22.74
N ARG A 302 -44.03 33.35 -23.31
CA ARG A 302 -44.82 33.23 -24.54
C ARG A 302 -46.27 33.64 -24.35
N THR A 303 -46.89 33.32 -23.22
CA THR A 303 -48.27 33.72 -22.88
C THR A 303 -48.34 35.21 -22.57
N ALA A 304 -47.39 35.77 -21.82
CA ALA A 304 -47.28 37.21 -21.60
C ALA A 304 -47.08 37.99 -22.92
N LEU A 305 -46.28 37.46 -23.85
CA LEU A 305 -46.13 38.01 -25.19
C LEU A 305 -47.44 37.96 -25.97
N LYS A 306 -48.14 36.82 -26.00
CA LYS A 306 -49.45 36.70 -26.67
C LYS A 306 -50.48 37.67 -26.10
N GLN A 307 -50.53 37.83 -24.78
CA GLN A 307 -51.42 38.80 -24.13
C GLN A 307 -51.08 40.25 -24.52
N ARG A 308 -49.79 40.61 -24.54
CA ARG A 308 -49.37 41.96 -24.99
C ARG A 308 -49.69 42.21 -26.47
N VAL A 309 -49.44 41.24 -27.35
CA VAL A 309 -49.81 41.31 -28.77
C VAL A 309 -51.32 41.49 -28.93
N SER A 310 -52.12 40.73 -28.17
CA SER A 310 -53.59 40.82 -28.18
C SER A 310 -54.13 42.16 -27.66
N LEU A 311 -53.48 42.77 -26.66
CA LEU A 311 -53.94 44.01 -26.03
C LEU A 311 -53.45 45.27 -26.77
N GLN A 312 -52.26 45.23 -27.37
CA GLN A 312 -51.61 46.40 -27.97
C GLN A 312 -51.60 46.38 -29.50
N GLY A 313 -52.03 45.29 -30.15
CA GLY A 313 -52.04 45.17 -31.62
C GLY A 313 -50.66 45.21 -32.26
N VAL A 314 -49.59 45.03 -31.47
CA VAL A 314 -48.21 45.08 -31.95
C VAL A 314 -47.78 43.69 -32.37
N ASP A 315 -47.47 43.52 -33.66
CA ASP A 315 -46.96 42.29 -34.24
C ASP A 315 -45.64 41.87 -33.55
N ALA A 316 -45.58 40.63 -33.07
CA ALA A 316 -44.51 40.09 -32.23
C ALA A 316 -43.13 40.12 -32.92
N LYS A 317 -43.10 40.27 -34.25
CA LYS A 317 -41.89 40.32 -35.09
C LYS A 317 -40.99 41.55 -34.82
N TRP A 318 -41.49 42.60 -34.15
CA TRP A 318 -40.78 43.89 -34.03
C TRP A 318 -40.20 44.21 -32.64
N MET A 319 -40.23 43.29 -31.69
CA MET A 319 -39.81 43.53 -30.29
C MET A 319 -38.29 43.54 -30.05
N GLY A 320 -37.46 43.23 -31.05
CA GLY A 320 -35.98 43.30 -30.96
C GLY A 320 -35.38 44.67 -31.34
N PHE A 321 -36.17 45.57 -31.92
CA PHE A 321 -35.72 46.93 -32.21
C PHE A 321 -36.08 47.84 -31.04
N ILE A 322 -35.06 48.33 -30.36
CA ILE A 322 -35.17 49.42 -29.39
C ILE A 322 -35.93 50.56 -30.09
N ARG A 323 -37.19 50.78 -29.69
CA ARG A 323 -37.92 51.98 -30.07
C ARG A 323 -37.18 53.14 -29.41
N TYR A 324 -36.42 53.90 -30.20
CA TYR A 324 -36.22 55.29 -29.86
C TYR A 324 -37.59 55.94 -30.00
N ASP A 325 -38.30 56.09 -28.88
CA ASP A 325 -39.50 56.91 -28.78
C ASP A 325 -39.09 58.37 -29.04
N ARG A 326 -38.83 58.72 -30.29
CA ARG A 326 -38.95 60.09 -30.75
C ARG A 326 -40.41 60.28 -31.12
N PRO A 327 -41.13 61.22 -30.47
CA PRO A 327 -42.51 61.51 -30.81
C PRO A 327 -42.58 61.82 -32.32
N VAL A 328 -43.49 61.15 -33.02
CA VAL A 328 -43.71 61.29 -34.48
C VAL A 328 -43.90 62.76 -34.90
N GLU A 329 -44.35 63.61 -33.97
CA GLU A 329 -44.47 65.06 -34.13
C GLU A 329 -43.13 65.78 -34.31
N VAL A 330 -42.05 65.33 -33.66
CA VAL A 330 -40.70 65.91 -33.80
C VAL A 330 -40.14 65.61 -35.19
N THR A 331 -40.43 64.42 -35.72
CA THR A 331 -40.01 64.01 -37.06
C THR A 331 -40.80 64.75 -38.13
N ARG A 332 -42.12 64.94 -37.96
CA ARG A 332 -42.94 65.72 -38.89
C ARG A 332 -42.56 67.20 -38.94
N LYS A 333 -42.25 67.83 -37.80
CA LYS A 333 -41.75 69.21 -37.77
C LYS A 333 -40.43 69.36 -38.51
N ARG A 334 -39.45 68.47 -38.25
CA ARG A 334 -38.16 68.50 -38.95
C ARG A 334 -38.27 68.27 -40.44
N VAL A 335 -39.15 67.36 -40.89
CA VAL A 335 -39.36 67.13 -42.32
C VAL A 335 -39.95 68.38 -42.98
N LYS A 336 -40.90 69.06 -42.31
CA LYS A 336 -41.47 70.30 -42.81
C LYS A 336 -40.46 71.45 -42.86
N GLU A 337 -39.65 71.62 -41.81
CA GLU A 337 -38.56 72.61 -41.80
C GLU A 337 -37.51 72.38 -42.89
N VAL A 338 -37.17 71.11 -43.16
CA VAL A 338 -36.26 70.75 -44.26
C VAL A 338 -36.90 71.00 -45.62
N GLN A 339 -38.19 70.71 -45.77
CA GLN A 339 -38.93 70.96 -47.00
C GLN A 339 -39.04 72.47 -47.29
N ASP A 340 -39.42 73.28 -46.31
CA ASP A 340 -39.50 74.73 -46.43
C ASP A 340 -38.11 75.34 -46.75
N SER A 341 -37.03 74.81 -46.16
CA SER A 341 -35.66 75.24 -46.47
C SER A 341 -35.20 74.86 -47.88
N LEU A 342 -35.69 73.76 -48.45
CA LEU A 342 -35.34 73.33 -49.81
C LEU A 342 -36.15 74.10 -50.86
N GLU A 343 -37.44 74.32 -50.60
CA GLU A 343 -38.30 75.15 -51.45
C GLU A 343 -37.79 76.59 -51.50
N GLY A 344 -37.38 77.16 -50.36
CA GLY A 344 -36.75 78.50 -50.33
C GLY A 344 -35.43 78.58 -51.09
N LYS A 345 -34.65 77.50 -51.18
CA LYS A 345 -33.39 77.47 -51.95
C LYS A 345 -33.60 77.22 -53.44
N LEU A 346 -34.66 76.50 -53.82
CA LEU A 346 -35.02 76.25 -55.22
C LEU A 346 -35.55 77.52 -55.92
N PHE A 347 -36.27 78.40 -55.20
CA PHE A 347 -36.75 79.66 -55.77
C PHE A 347 -35.66 80.70 -56.05
N VAL A 348 -34.50 80.61 -55.38
CA VAL A 348 -33.38 81.57 -55.58
C VAL A 348 -32.57 81.27 -56.85
N HIS A 349 -32.70 80.08 -57.43
CA HIS A 349 -31.94 79.68 -58.63
C HIS A 349 -32.72 79.69 -59.95
N THR A 350 -34.00 80.09 -59.96
CA THR A 350 -34.81 80.25 -61.19
C THR A 350 -35.10 81.70 -61.56
N SER A 351 -34.38 82.66 -60.97
CA SER A 351 -34.49 84.09 -61.32
C SER A 351 -33.11 84.69 -61.57
N GLN A 352 -32.44 84.20 -62.61
CA GLN A 352 -31.43 84.95 -63.38
C GLN A 352 -31.37 84.42 -64.81
#